data_AF-A0A7X4CMP1-F1
#
_entry.id   AF-A0A7X4CMP1-F1
#
_cell.length_a   1.000
_cell.length_b   1.000
_cell.length_c   1.000
_cell.angle_alpha   90.00
_cell.angle_beta   90.00
_cell.angle_gamma   90.00
#
_symmetry.space_group_name_H-M   'P 1'
#
loop_
_entity.id
_entity.type
_entity.pdbx_description
1 polymer ?
#
loop_
_entity_poly.entity_id
_entity_poly.type
_entity_poly.pdbx_seq_one_letter_code
_entity_poly.pdbx_strand_id
1 'polypeptide(L)'
;MVQPEATPRPDPTPSQVPSPQRSTACHQVMRVDEQVPTGIRVASLNCNSSGEYWLEGTSSSYKVLRMFRLRLQTLPSRVSFSTWQEERTLRFAFQGRFAEQDTPPPAVLSSDQAEQFFGKLARWADASGLDSLSIEEPTHRALSSARTHQRQKLRGLGSPQQINAFLQQLQQAEEVATLGEVLLMPVTSDEHGWVQARLYAAVDIVVDEP
;
A
#
# COMPACT_ATOMS: atom_id res chain seq x y z
N MET A 1 -44.24 47.27 -23.53
CA MET A 1 -43.46 47.00 -22.31
C MET A 1 -42.56 45.82 -22.60
N VAL A 2 -41.25 46.04 -22.56
CA VAL A 2 -40.20 45.12 -23.02
C VAL A 2 -39.82 44.19 -21.85
N GLN A 3 -39.86 42.87 -22.05
CA GLN A 3 -39.32 41.88 -21.10
C GLN A 3 -37.78 41.90 -21.15
N PRO A 4 -37.07 41.80 -20.01
CA PRO A 4 -35.62 41.71 -20.02
C PRO A 4 -35.16 40.28 -20.35
N GLU A 5 -34.24 40.16 -21.33
CA GLU A 5 -33.48 38.94 -21.63
C GLU A 5 -32.70 38.48 -20.40
N ALA A 6 -32.94 37.23 -19.98
CA ALA A 6 -32.15 36.57 -18.97
C ALA A 6 -30.80 36.15 -19.58
N THR A 7 -29.72 36.69 -19.03
CA THR A 7 -28.34 36.34 -19.38
C THR A 7 -28.09 34.86 -19.06
N PRO A 8 -27.51 34.05 -19.98
CA PRO A 8 -27.16 32.67 -19.67
C PRO A 8 -26.07 32.66 -18.59
N ARG A 9 -26.29 31.88 -17.52
CA ARG A 9 -25.23 31.59 -16.53
C ARG A 9 -24.08 30.88 -17.25
N PRO A 10 -22.81 31.23 -16.97
CA PRO A 10 -21.69 30.45 -17.45
C PRO A 10 -21.79 29.03 -16.86
N ASP A 11 -21.61 28.03 -17.72
CA ASP A 11 -21.57 26.63 -17.33
C ASP A 11 -20.55 26.42 -16.20
N PRO A 12 -20.86 25.61 -15.18
CA PRO A 12 -19.89 25.24 -14.18
C PRO A 12 -18.76 24.49 -14.88
N THR A 13 -17.54 25.02 -14.77
CA THR A 13 -16.29 24.38 -15.19
C THR A 13 -16.34 22.89 -14.88
N PRO A 14 -16.02 21.99 -15.83
CA PRO A 14 -16.03 20.56 -15.55
C PRO A 14 -15.14 20.35 -14.34
N SER A 15 -15.75 19.89 -13.24
CA SER A 15 -15.04 19.50 -12.04
C SER A 15 -13.98 18.51 -12.49
N GLN A 16 -12.71 18.92 -12.42
CA GLN A 16 -11.60 18.01 -12.59
C GLN A 16 -11.88 16.88 -11.62
N VAL A 17 -12.23 15.72 -12.16
CA VAL A 17 -12.29 14.49 -11.38
C VAL A 17 -10.92 14.44 -10.70
N PRO A 18 -10.84 14.49 -9.36
CA PRO A 18 -9.56 14.46 -8.70
C PRO A 18 -8.85 13.23 -9.23
N SER A 19 -7.73 13.47 -9.92
CA SER A 19 -6.82 12.39 -10.26
C SER A 19 -6.59 11.65 -8.95
N PRO A 20 -6.83 10.33 -8.87
CA PRO A 20 -6.65 9.63 -7.61
C PRO A 20 -5.22 9.92 -7.16
N GLN A 21 -5.08 10.76 -6.13
CA GLN A 21 -3.79 11.11 -5.56
C GLN A 21 -3.22 9.78 -5.07
N ARG A 22 -2.28 9.24 -5.82
CA ARG A 22 -1.66 7.95 -5.50
C ARG A 22 -0.64 8.23 -4.43
N SER A 23 -0.76 7.50 -3.34
CA SER A 23 0.10 7.66 -2.18
C SER A 23 1.28 6.68 -2.27
N THR A 24 2.51 7.17 -2.12
CA THR A 24 3.68 6.32 -1.83
C THR A 24 3.69 5.83 -0.38
N ALA A 25 2.65 6.15 0.39
CA ALA A 25 2.48 5.75 1.79
C ALA A 25 2.67 4.25 2.05
N CYS A 26 2.32 3.37 1.12
CA CYS A 26 2.46 1.93 1.35
C CYS A 26 3.91 1.45 1.46
N HIS A 27 4.90 2.26 1.06
CA HIS A 27 6.30 1.98 1.40
C HIS A 27 6.57 2.08 2.92
N GLN A 28 5.72 2.78 3.68
CA GLN A 28 5.83 2.90 5.13
C GLN A 28 5.23 1.71 5.89
N VAL A 29 4.60 0.75 5.20
CA VAL A 29 3.88 -0.36 5.85
C VAL A 29 4.78 -1.15 6.80
N MET A 30 6.04 -1.38 6.43
CA MET A 30 6.99 -2.11 7.29
C MET A 30 7.34 -1.36 8.58
N ARG A 31 7.16 -0.03 8.63
CA ARG A 31 7.34 0.73 9.89
C ARG A 31 6.31 0.36 10.94
N VAL A 32 5.13 -0.14 10.55
CA VAL A 32 4.11 -0.65 11.49
C VAL A 32 4.59 -1.96 12.12
N ASP A 33 5.16 -2.87 11.32
CA ASP A 33 5.72 -4.14 11.79
C ASP A 33 6.89 -3.90 12.77
N GLU A 34 7.77 -2.95 12.48
CA GLU A 34 8.87 -2.55 13.37
C GLU A 34 8.40 -2.05 14.76
N GLN A 35 7.15 -1.57 14.88
CA GLN A 35 6.61 -1.13 16.17
C GLN A 35 6.04 -2.26 17.02
N VAL A 36 5.83 -3.45 16.45
CA VAL A 36 5.16 -4.58 17.11
C VAL A 36 5.98 -5.04 18.33
N PRO A 37 5.46 -4.92 19.57
CA PRO A 37 6.15 -5.43 20.75
C PRO A 37 5.92 -6.93 20.93
N THR A 38 6.83 -7.57 21.67
CA THR A 38 6.64 -8.93 22.19
C THR A 38 5.27 -9.08 22.86
N GLY A 39 4.59 -10.19 22.56
CA GLY A 39 3.25 -10.50 23.09
C GLY A 39 2.09 -9.91 22.27
N ILE A 40 2.37 -9.21 21.16
CA ILE A 40 1.44 -8.97 20.06
C ILE A 40 1.69 -10.01 18.97
N ARG A 41 0.62 -10.59 18.44
CA ARG A 41 0.67 -11.43 17.24
C ARG A 41 -0.20 -10.79 16.16
N VAL A 42 0.45 -10.19 15.17
CA VAL A 42 -0.24 -9.63 14.01
C VAL A 42 -0.69 -10.77 13.10
N ALA A 43 -1.96 -10.75 12.71
CA ALA A 43 -2.57 -11.71 11.80
C ALA A 43 -2.60 -11.19 10.35
N SER A 44 -2.75 -9.88 10.15
CA SER A 44 -2.57 -9.26 8.84
C SER A 44 -2.25 -7.78 8.97
N LEU A 45 -1.53 -7.26 7.97
CA LEU A 45 -1.23 -5.85 7.79
C LEU A 45 -1.45 -5.48 6.33
N ASN A 46 -2.38 -4.58 6.07
CA ASN A 46 -2.74 -4.10 4.74
C ASN A 46 -2.44 -2.60 4.62
N CYS A 47 -2.00 -2.13 3.46
CA CYS A 47 -2.03 -0.75 3.04
C CYS A 47 -2.58 -0.64 1.60
N ASN A 48 -3.39 0.37 1.32
CA ASN A 48 -3.95 0.64 -0.01
C ASN A 48 -3.42 1.95 -0.64
N SER A 49 -3.77 2.20 -1.89
CA SER A 49 -3.27 3.34 -2.68
C SER A 49 -3.62 4.73 -2.12
N SER A 50 -4.58 4.86 -1.18
CA SER A 50 -4.88 6.12 -0.49
C SER A 50 -4.03 6.32 0.78
N GLY A 51 -3.13 5.37 1.06
CA GLY A 51 -2.30 5.35 2.26
C GLY A 51 -3.05 4.92 3.53
N GLU A 52 -4.29 4.44 3.39
CA GLU A 52 -5.00 3.81 4.49
C GLU A 52 -4.41 2.43 4.75
N TYR A 53 -4.21 2.12 6.02
CA TYR A 53 -3.70 0.83 6.45
C TYR A 53 -4.57 0.21 7.53
N TRP A 54 -4.61 -1.11 7.53
CA TRP A 54 -5.35 -1.90 8.49
C TRP A 54 -4.44 -2.95 9.09
N LEU A 55 -4.56 -3.17 10.39
CA LEU A 55 -3.78 -4.13 11.14
C LEU A 55 -4.72 -4.86 12.09
N GLU A 56 -4.66 -6.18 12.09
CA GLU A 56 -5.42 -7.02 13.02
C GLU A 56 -4.53 -8.07 13.67
N GLY A 57 -4.92 -8.51 14.85
CA GLY A 57 -4.15 -9.51 15.56
C GLY A 57 -4.68 -9.81 16.95
N THR A 58 -3.82 -10.44 17.74
CA THR A 58 -4.10 -10.82 19.12
C THR A 58 -3.04 -10.28 20.06
N SER A 59 -3.42 -10.09 21.32
CA SER A 59 -2.53 -9.63 22.37
C SER A 59 -2.61 -10.57 23.56
N SER A 60 -1.47 -10.78 24.20
CA SER A 60 -1.37 -11.46 25.50
C SER A 60 -2.03 -10.68 26.64
N SER A 61 -2.15 -9.35 26.53
CA SER A 61 -2.77 -8.52 27.57
C SER A 61 -3.18 -7.12 27.08
N TYR A 62 -4.08 -6.47 27.82
CA TYR A 62 -4.43 -5.06 27.58
C TYR A 62 -3.24 -4.11 27.76
N LYS A 63 -2.31 -4.45 28.67
CA LYS A 63 -1.11 -3.63 28.93
C LYS A 63 -0.20 -3.58 27.71
N VAL A 64 0.11 -4.73 27.13
CA VAL A 64 0.93 -4.84 25.91
C VAL A 64 0.25 -4.13 24.75
N LEU A 65 -1.06 -4.32 24.60
CA LEU A 65 -1.84 -3.67 23.55
C LEU A 65 -1.88 -2.14 23.67
N ARG A 66 -1.99 -1.61 24.88
CA ARG A 66 -1.89 -0.17 25.13
C ARG A 66 -0.52 0.38 24.74
N MET A 67 0.56 -0.33 25.06
CA MET A 67 1.92 0.06 24.67
C MET A 67 2.08 0.05 23.15
N PHE A 68 1.55 -0.97 22.47
CA PHE A 68 1.58 -1.04 21.02
C PHE A 68 0.84 0.14 20.38
N ARG A 69 -0.37 0.47 20.87
CA ARG A 69 -1.13 1.64 20.42
C ARG A 69 -0.31 2.94 20.55
N LEU A 70 0.37 3.13 21.67
CA LEU A 70 1.21 4.33 21.89
C LEU A 70 2.39 4.40 20.91
N ARG A 71 3.01 3.26 20.56
CA ARG A 71 4.07 3.21 19.53
C ARG A 71 3.52 3.55 18.15
N LEU A 72 2.37 3.02 17.76
CA LEU A 72 1.77 3.34 16.46
C LEU A 72 1.38 4.83 16.34
N GLN A 73 1.02 5.47 17.45
CA GLN A 73 0.74 6.91 17.49
C GLN A 73 1.97 7.79 17.24
N THR A 74 3.19 7.25 17.27
CA THR A 74 4.40 8.01 16.88
C THR A 74 4.62 8.02 15.36
N LEU A 75 3.93 7.15 14.62
CA LEU A 75 3.93 7.21 13.16
C LEU A 75 3.10 8.40 12.71
N PRO A 76 3.47 9.08 11.60
CA PRO A 76 2.71 10.21 11.06
C PRO A 76 1.40 9.69 10.45
N SER A 77 0.43 9.32 11.29
CA SER A 77 -0.82 8.72 10.86
C SER A 77 -1.99 9.08 11.78
N ARG A 78 -3.19 9.18 11.21
CA ARG A 78 -4.44 9.22 11.99
C ARG A 78 -4.88 7.79 12.28
N VAL A 79 -5.41 7.53 13.46
CA VAL A 79 -5.61 6.17 13.97
C VAL A 79 -6.97 6.01 14.61
N SER A 80 -7.70 4.94 14.25
CA SER A 80 -8.82 4.40 15.00
C SER A 80 -8.48 2.99 15.51
N PHE A 81 -9.05 2.61 16.66
CA PHE A 81 -8.64 1.42 17.37
C PHE A 81 -9.84 0.74 18.05
N SER A 82 -9.94 -0.56 17.82
CA SER A 82 -11.01 -1.41 18.34
C SER A 82 -10.42 -2.66 19.00
N THR A 83 -11.01 -3.08 20.12
CA THR A 83 -10.61 -4.30 20.84
C THR A 83 -11.81 -5.07 21.31
N TRP A 84 -11.72 -6.38 21.28
CA TRP A 84 -12.74 -7.27 21.81
C TRP A 84 -12.11 -8.55 22.35
N GLN A 85 -12.81 -9.23 23.23
CA GLN A 85 -12.42 -10.59 23.63
C GLN A 85 -13.16 -11.58 22.76
N GLU A 86 -12.42 -12.51 22.19
CA GLU A 86 -12.98 -13.68 21.51
C GLU A 86 -12.50 -14.91 22.28
N GLU A 87 -13.44 -15.59 22.92
CA GLU A 87 -13.17 -16.66 23.88
C GLU A 87 -12.21 -16.21 24.99
N ARG A 88 -10.98 -16.73 25.01
CA ARG A 88 -9.91 -16.37 25.97
C ARG A 88 -8.79 -15.53 25.34
N THR A 89 -8.99 -15.07 24.11
CA THR A 89 -7.98 -14.32 23.34
C THR A 89 -8.40 -12.86 23.20
N LEU A 90 -7.52 -11.95 23.60
CA LEU A 90 -7.75 -10.52 23.37
C LEU A 90 -7.39 -10.19 21.91
N ARG A 91 -8.39 -9.77 21.14
CA ARG A 91 -8.23 -9.36 19.73
C ARG A 91 -8.23 -7.84 19.60
N PHE A 92 -7.59 -7.39 18.54
CA PHE A 92 -7.58 -5.98 18.18
C PHE A 92 -7.66 -5.80 16.67
N ALA A 93 -8.19 -4.64 16.29
CA ALA A 93 -8.09 -4.10 14.95
C ALA A 93 -7.70 -2.63 15.07
N PHE A 94 -6.82 -2.22 14.16
CA PHE A 94 -6.31 -0.88 14.04
C PHE A 94 -6.51 -0.46 12.59
N GLN A 95 -7.02 0.75 12.41
CA GLN A 95 -7.05 1.40 11.12
C GLN A 95 -6.29 2.71 11.24
N GLY A 96 -5.48 3.02 10.25
CA GLY A 96 -4.93 4.35 10.14
C GLY A 96 -4.78 4.81 8.71
N ARG A 97 -4.24 6.02 8.56
CA ARG A 97 -3.83 6.58 7.27
C ARG A 97 -2.51 7.28 7.43
N PHE A 98 -1.50 6.86 6.68
CA PHE A 98 -0.21 7.54 6.65
C PHE A 98 -0.36 8.96 6.08
N ALA A 99 0.45 9.88 6.57
CA ALA A 99 0.58 11.20 5.96
C ALA A 99 1.03 11.04 4.51
N GLU A 100 0.31 11.69 3.60
CA GLU A 100 0.74 11.80 2.21
C GLU A 100 2.04 12.58 2.13
N GLN A 101 2.97 12.05 1.36
CA GLN A 101 4.16 12.79 0.95
C GLN A 101 3.82 13.49 -0.36
N ASP A 102 4.25 14.75 -0.53
CA ASP A 102 4.18 15.44 -1.81
C ASP A 102 5.05 14.67 -2.81
N THR A 103 4.43 13.75 -3.54
CA THR A 103 5.11 12.91 -4.53
C THR A 103 4.65 13.33 -5.92
N PRO A 104 5.58 13.58 -6.85
CA PRO A 104 5.21 13.91 -8.22
C PRO A 104 4.47 12.73 -8.85
N PRO A 105 3.59 12.99 -9.84
CA PRO A 105 2.97 11.92 -10.61
C PRO A 105 4.03 11.01 -11.25
N PRO A 106 3.79 9.70 -11.32
CA PRO A 106 4.74 8.78 -11.95
C PRO A 106 4.91 9.15 -13.43
N ALA A 107 6.13 8.96 -13.93
CA ALA A 107 6.45 9.09 -15.33
C ALA A 107 5.59 8.15 -16.18
N VAL A 108 5.25 8.62 -17.37
CA VAL A 108 4.54 7.81 -18.35
C VAL A 108 5.56 6.99 -19.14
N LEU A 109 5.33 5.69 -19.23
CA LEU A 109 6.21 4.74 -19.89
C LEU A 109 5.66 4.36 -21.26
N SER A 110 6.55 4.10 -22.22
CA SER A 110 6.21 3.29 -23.39
C SER A 110 5.96 1.83 -23.00
N SER A 111 5.33 1.06 -23.89
CA SER A 111 5.11 -0.39 -23.68
C SER A 111 6.43 -1.14 -23.41
N ASP A 112 7.49 -0.86 -24.18
CA ASP A 112 8.81 -1.48 -24.00
C ASP A 112 9.43 -1.14 -22.63
N GLN A 113 9.28 0.12 -22.18
CA GLN A 113 9.78 0.54 -20.86
C GLN A 113 9.00 -0.12 -19.72
N ALA A 114 7.68 -0.29 -19.88
CA ALA A 114 6.84 -1.00 -18.92
C ALA A 114 7.26 -2.47 -18.80
N GLU A 115 7.47 -3.17 -19.91
CA GLU A 115 7.96 -4.55 -19.92
C GLU A 115 9.34 -4.67 -19.26
N GLN A 116 10.27 -3.77 -19.60
CA GLN A 116 11.60 -3.75 -18.98
C GLN A 116 11.54 -3.46 -17.48
N PHE A 117 10.63 -2.58 -17.04
CA PHE A 117 10.41 -2.29 -15.63
C PHE A 117 9.92 -3.54 -14.89
N PHE A 118 8.87 -4.19 -15.38
CA PHE A 118 8.34 -5.39 -14.74
C PHE A 118 9.32 -6.57 -14.76
N GLY A 119 10.14 -6.68 -15.82
CA GLY A 119 11.26 -7.63 -15.87
C GLY A 119 12.36 -7.38 -14.82
N LYS A 120 12.45 -6.19 -14.22
CA LYS A 120 13.36 -5.92 -13.08
C LYS A 120 12.82 -6.44 -11.76
N LEU A 121 11.49 -6.57 -11.60
CA LEU A 121 10.88 -6.95 -10.32
C LEU A 121 11.34 -8.33 -9.85
N ALA A 122 11.43 -9.30 -10.77
CA ALA A 122 11.94 -10.64 -10.44
C ALA A 122 13.38 -10.57 -9.92
N ARG A 123 14.25 -9.81 -10.57
CA ARG A 123 15.64 -9.62 -10.14
C ARG A 123 15.75 -8.93 -8.78
N TRP A 124 14.89 -7.96 -8.49
CA TRP A 124 14.86 -7.30 -7.18
C TRP A 124 14.36 -8.24 -6.08
N ALA A 125 13.38 -9.08 -6.36
CA ALA A 125 12.90 -10.08 -5.43
C ALA A 125 14.02 -11.09 -5.11
N ASP A 126 14.70 -11.61 -6.14
CA ASP A 126 15.83 -12.54 -5.98
C ASP A 126 16.96 -11.90 -5.16
N ALA A 127 17.36 -10.67 -5.50
CA ALA A 127 18.40 -9.94 -4.77
C ALA A 127 18.03 -9.65 -3.31
N SER A 128 16.73 -9.54 -3.01
CA SER A 128 16.22 -9.36 -1.65
C SER A 128 16.00 -10.68 -0.91
N GLY A 129 16.22 -11.82 -1.56
CA GLY A 129 15.99 -13.15 -1.00
C GLY A 129 14.50 -13.47 -0.81
N LEU A 130 13.61 -12.88 -1.61
CA LEU A 130 12.21 -13.30 -1.63
C LEU A 130 12.07 -14.62 -2.40
N ASP A 131 11.43 -15.58 -1.76
CA ASP A 131 11.13 -16.87 -2.36
C ASP A 131 9.78 -16.85 -3.07
N SER A 132 9.65 -17.72 -4.07
CA SER A 132 8.37 -18.02 -4.75
C SER A 132 7.66 -16.78 -5.30
N LEU A 133 8.41 -15.82 -5.86
CA LEU A 133 7.79 -14.66 -6.49
C LEU A 133 6.93 -15.11 -7.67
N SER A 134 5.63 -14.85 -7.59
CA SER A 134 4.70 -14.96 -8.71
C SER A 134 4.24 -13.57 -9.12
N ILE A 135 4.34 -13.27 -10.41
CA ILE A 135 3.85 -12.04 -11.01
C ILE A 135 2.63 -12.41 -11.86
N GLU A 136 1.47 -11.86 -11.54
CA GLU A 136 0.23 -12.09 -12.28
C GLU A 136 0.21 -11.29 -13.58
N GLU A 137 -0.64 -11.69 -14.53
CA GLU A 137 -0.88 -10.91 -15.75
C GLU A 137 -1.31 -9.48 -15.41
N PRO A 138 -0.85 -8.48 -16.18
CA PRO A 138 -1.21 -7.10 -15.94
C PRO A 138 -2.70 -6.86 -16.19
N THR A 139 -3.28 -6.03 -15.35
CA THR A 139 -4.64 -5.50 -15.55
C THR A 139 -4.55 -4.07 -16.05
N HIS A 140 -5.37 -3.74 -17.04
CA HIS A 140 -5.34 -2.46 -17.73
C HIS A 140 -6.63 -1.68 -17.48
N ARG A 141 -6.49 -0.38 -17.22
CA ARG A 141 -7.62 0.55 -17.11
C ARG A 141 -7.28 1.82 -17.88
N ALA A 142 -8.08 2.14 -18.90
CA ALA A 142 -7.93 3.38 -19.64
C ALA A 142 -8.03 4.60 -18.69
N LEU A 143 -7.07 5.51 -18.79
CA LEU A 143 -7.10 6.81 -18.11
C LEU A 143 -7.54 7.91 -19.08
N SER A 144 -7.12 7.82 -20.33
CA SER A 144 -7.52 8.66 -21.46
C SER A 144 -7.41 7.87 -22.77
N SER A 145 -7.66 8.52 -23.90
CA SER A 145 -7.49 7.92 -25.24
C SER A 145 -6.03 7.68 -25.66
N ALA A 146 -5.07 8.07 -24.83
CA ALA A 146 -3.64 7.93 -25.12
C ALA A 146 -2.85 7.35 -23.94
N ARG A 147 -3.52 7.00 -22.83
CA ARG A 147 -2.86 6.55 -21.60
C ARG A 147 -3.68 5.50 -20.89
N THR A 148 -2.98 4.46 -20.46
CA THR A 148 -3.54 3.35 -19.72
C THR A 148 -2.82 3.20 -18.38
N HIS A 149 -3.62 3.01 -17.34
CA HIS A 149 -3.13 2.53 -16.06
C HIS A 149 -2.90 1.03 -16.13
N GLN A 150 -1.69 0.59 -15.83
CA GLN A 150 -1.35 -0.82 -15.76
C GLN A 150 -1.03 -1.19 -14.32
N ARG A 151 -1.76 -2.19 -13.80
CA ARG A 151 -1.57 -2.75 -12.45
C ARG A 151 -1.10 -4.18 -12.57
N GLN A 152 0.03 -4.48 -11.94
CA GLN A 152 0.56 -5.83 -11.85
C GLN A 152 0.60 -6.31 -10.40
N LYS A 153 0.00 -7.47 -10.14
CA LYS A 153 -0.04 -8.08 -8.80
C LYS A 153 1.15 -9.02 -8.63
N LEU A 154 1.74 -8.95 -7.46
CA LEU A 154 2.90 -9.72 -7.03
C LEU A 154 2.52 -10.55 -5.82
N ARG A 155 3.05 -11.76 -5.72
CA ARG A 155 3.01 -12.55 -4.49
C ARG A 155 4.40 -13.11 -4.22
N GLY A 156 4.83 -13.10 -2.98
CA GLY A 156 6.13 -13.65 -2.59
C GLY A 156 6.14 -14.10 -1.14
N LEU A 157 7.20 -14.79 -0.74
CA LEU A 157 7.43 -15.26 0.62
C LEU A 157 8.80 -14.77 1.10
N GLY A 158 8.88 -14.37 2.36
CA GLY A 158 10.15 -13.96 2.95
C GLY A 158 10.01 -13.55 4.41
N SER A 159 11.13 -13.36 5.07
CA SER A 159 11.19 -12.68 6.36
C SER A 159 10.79 -11.21 6.23
N PRO A 160 10.36 -10.55 7.32
CA PRO A 160 10.09 -9.11 7.30
C PRO A 160 11.25 -8.27 6.76
N GLN A 161 12.52 -8.65 7.05
CA GLN A 161 13.69 -7.95 6.52
C GLN A 161 13.81 -8.09 5.00
N GLN A 162 13.61 -9.29 4.45
CA GLN A 162 13.67 -9.55 3.01
C GLN A 162 12.53 -8.82 2.26
N ILE A 163 11.32 -8.84 2.82
CA ILE A 163 10.18 -8.09 2.30
C ILE A 163 10.47 -6.59 2.31
N ASN A 164 10.99 -6.05 3.42
CA ASN A 164 11.33 -4.63 3.50
C ASN A 164 12.41 -4.26 2.47
N ALA A 165 13.46 -5.08 2.31
CA ALA A 165 14.50 -4.86 1.31
C ALA A 165 13.92 -4.78 -0.12
N PHE A 166 12.99 -5.68 -0.47
CA PHE A 166 12.31 -5.64 -1.76
C PHE A 166 11.45 -4.39 -1.93
N LEU A 167 10.66 -4.01 -0.92
CA LEU A 167 9.83 -2.80 -0.97
C LEU A 167 10.68 -1.51 -1.04
N GLN A 168 11.89 -1.52 -0.48
CA GLN A 168 12.87 -0.43 -0.60
C GLN A 168 13.44 -0.33 -2.02
N GLN A 169 13.73 -1.45 -2.69
CA GLN A 169 14.12 -1.43 -4.12
C GLN A 169 13.02 -0.84 -5.00
N LEU A 170 11.76 -1.23 -4.75
CA LEU A 170 10.60 -0.64 -5.43
C LEU A 170 10.48 0.87 -5.15
N GLN A 171 10.77 1.31 -3.92
CA GLN A 171 10.73 2.72 -3.55
C GLN A 171 11.72 3.56 -4.36
N GLN A 172 12.90 2.99 -4.69
CA GLN A 172 13.89 3.68 -5.53
C GLN A 172 13.40 3.90 -6.97
N ALA A 173 12.31 3.25 -7.37
CA ALA A 173 11.67 3.42 -8.68
C ALA A 173 10.32 4.17 -8.58
N GLU A 174 10.10 4.95 -7.51
CA GLU A 174 8.86 5.71 -7.31
C GLU A 174 8.60 6.76 -8.40
N GLU A 175 9.64 7.16 -9.14
CA GLU A 175 9.51 8.02 -10.31
C GLU A 175 8.71 7.40 -11.45
N VAL A 176 8.61 6.07 -11.51
CA VAL A 176 7.90 5.34 -12.59
C VAL A 176 6.73 4.49 -12.08
N ALA A 177 6.77 4.07 -10.82
CA ALA A 177 5.83 3.09 -10.29
C ALA A 177 5.39 3.43 -8.87
N THR A 178 4.15 3.09 -8.55
CA THR A 178 3.59 3.27 -7.21
C THR A 178 3.16 1.93 -6.62
N LEU A 179 3.32 1.76 -5.32
CA LEU A 179 2.70 0.65 -4.58
C LEU A 179 1.23 0.97 -4.31
N GLY A 180 0.35 0.41 -5.13
CA GLY A 180 -1.10 0.61 -5.03
C GLY A 180 -1.76 -0.22 -3.93
N GLU A 181 -1.10 -1.28 -3.47
CA GLU A 181 -1.57 -2.13 -2.39
C GLU A 181 -0.42 -2.96 -1.85
N VAL A 182 -0.41 -3.19 -0.54
CA VAL A 182 0.45 -4.17 0.12
C VAL A 182 -0.38 -4.89 1.17
N LEU A 183 -0.37 -6.22 1.16
CA LEU A 183 -0.91 -7.06 2.20
C LEU A 183 0.16 -8.05 2.65
N LEU A 184 0.41 -8.05 3.96
CA LEU A 184 1.32 -8.94 4.64
C LEU A 184 0.53 -9.86 5.55
N MET A 185 0.81 -11.15 5.48
CA MET A 185 0.22 -12.16 6.35
C MET A 185 1.31 -13.09 6.88
N PRO A 186 1.32 -13.43 8.18
CA PRO A 186 2.27 -14.40 8.71
C PRO A 186 2.06 -15.77 8.06
N VAL A 187 3.17 -16.44 7.79
CA VAL A 187 3.20 -17.88 7.49
C VAL A 187 3.69 -18.63 8.72
N THR A 188 4.77 -18.13 9.33
CA THR A 188 5.30 -18.64 10.59
C THR A 188 5.67 -17.47 11.50
N SER A 189 5.37 -17.62 12.79
CA SER A 189 5.66 -16.61 13.81
C SER A 189 6.28 -17.27 15.03
N ASP A 190 7.15 -16.54 15.73
CA ASP A 190 7.74 -16.92 17.00
C ASP A 190 7.31 -15.94 18.12
N GLU A 191 8.06 -15.91 19.22
CA GLU A 191 7.79 -15.02 20.36
C GLU A 191 8.10 -13.55 20.04
N HIS A 192 8.93 -13.29 19.03
CA HIS A 192 9.39 -11.96 18.63
C HIS A 192 8.58 -11.37 17.48
N GLY A 193 7.82 -12.20 16.74
CA GLY A 193 6.92 -11.74 15.69
C GLY A 193 6.90 -12.65 14.49
N TRP A 194 6.80 -12.07 13.30
CA TRP A 194 6.83 -12.82 12.05
C TRP A 194 8.26 -13.29 11.76
N VAL A 195 8.42 -14.60 11.57
CA VAL A 195 9.66 -15.20 11.06
C VAL A 195 9.61 -15.24 9.54
N GLN A 196 8.44 -15.59 8.99
CA GLN A 196 8.17 -15.60 7.57
C GLN A 196 6.75 -15.07 7.35
N ALA A 197 6.61 -14.22 6.35
CA ALA A 197 5.34 -13.66 5.91
C ALA A 197 5.17 -13.84 4.40
N ARG A 198 3.91 -13.84 3.98
CA ARG A 198 3.52 -13.75 2.59
C ARG A 198 3.27 -12.30 2.24
N LEU A 199 3.96 -11.84 1.21
CA LEU A 199 3.74 -10.55 0.57
C LEU A 199 2.71 -10.73 -0.55
N TYR A 200 1.70 -9.88 -0.54
CA TYR A 200 0.89 -9.56 -1.70
C TYR A 200 1.08 -8.08 -1.97
N ALA A 201 1.39 -7.71 -3.20
CA ALA A 201 1.54 -6.31 -3.56
C ALA A 201 0.93 -6.04 -4.93
N ALA A 202 0.51 -4.80 -5.15
CA ALA A 202 0.15 -4.32 -6.46
C ALA A 202 1.03 -3.14 -6.84
N VAL A 203 1.69 -3.26 -7.99
CA VAL A 203 2.51 -2.20 -8.57
C VAL A 203 1.72 -1.58 -9.71
N ASP A 204 1.55 -0.27 -9.62
CA ASP A 204 0.75 0.55 -10.51
C ASP A 204 1.69 1.48 -11.30
N ILE A 205 1.64 1.42 -12.65
CA ILE A 205 2.38 2.31 -13.56
C ILE A 205 1.41 3.01 -14.54
N VAL A 206 1.89 4.01 -15.27
CA VAL A 206 1.15 4.66 -16.36
C VAL A 206 1.88 4.40 -17.67
N VAL A 207 1.16 3.93 -18.68
CA VAL A 207 1.70 3.57 -20.00
C VAL A 207 1.02 4.41 -21.07
N ASP A 208 1.77 4.94 -22.02
CA ASP A 208 1.22 5.55 -23.23
C ASP A 208 0.63 4.44 -24.13
N GLU A 209 -0.60 4.65 -24.60
CA GLU A 209 -1.15 3.79 -25.65
C GLU A 209 -0.46 4.10 -26.98
N PRO A 210 -0.12 3.07 -27.78
CA PRO A 210 0.42 3.26 -29.12
C PRO A 210 -0.58 3.95 -30.08
#